data_AF-A0A519TKK1-F1
#
_entry.id   AF-A0A519TKK1-F1
#
_cell.length_a   1.000
_cell.length_b   1.000
_cell.length_c   1.000
_cell.angle_alpha   90.00
_cell.angle_beta   90.00
_cell.angle_gamma   90.00
#
_symmetry.space_group_name_H-M   'P 1'
#
loop_
_entity.id
_entity.type
_entity.pdbx_description
1 polymer ?
#
loop_
_entity_poly.entity_id
_entity_poly.type
_entity_poly.pdbx_seq_one_letter_code
_entity_poly.pdbx_strand_id
1 'polypeptide(L)' 'DRYTPAFALALGDDRTDEVTFRAMPPEAYTIRVGTGARSLARKVSSSVRSSPRARAKAGV' A
#
# COMPACT_ATOMS: atom_id res chain seq x y z
N ASP A 1 -18.88 -13.13 15.67
CA ASP A 1 -18.29 -13.67 14.43
C ASP A 1 -17.16 -12.79 13.91
N ARG A 2 -16.10 -13.40 13.38
CA ARG A 2 -15.02 -12.69 12.69
C ARG A 2 -15.46 -12.41 11.25
N TYR A 3 -15.22 -11.19 10.78
CA TYR A 3 -15.50 -10.80 9.40
C TYR A 3 -14.51 -11.47 8.45
N THR A 4 -15.02 -12.22 7.47
CA THR A 4 -14.23 -12.78 6.37
C THR A 4 -14.38 -11.86 5.15
N PRO A 5 -13.39 -11.03 4.82
CA PRO A 5 -13.46 -10.19 3.64
C PRO A 5 -13.48 -11.05 2.37
N ALA A 6 -14.35 -10.70 1.42
CA ALA A 6 -14.31 -11.29 0.07
C ALA A 6 -13.07 -10.84 -0.73
N PHE A 7 -12.42 -9.75 -0.30
CA PHE A 7 -11.24 -9.18 -0.94
C PHE A 7 -10.38 -8.43 0.10
N ALA A 8 -9.06 -8.63 0.04
CA ALA A 8 -8.10 -7.95 0.89
C ALA A 8 -7.02 -7.24 0.06
N LEU A 9 -6.76 -5.97 0.41
CA LEU A 9 -5.72 -5.13 -0.18
C LEU A 9 -4.95 -4.41 0.92
N ALA A 10 -3.63 -4.49 0.87
CA ALA A 10 -2.73 -3.62 1.63
C ALA A 10 -1.85 -2.82 0.67
N LEU A 11 -1.74 -1.51 0.90
CA LEU A 11 -0.91 -0.60 0.13
C LEU A 11 -0.12 0.28 1.10
N GLY A 12 1.18 0.39 0.88
CA GLY A 12 2.09 1.04 1.81
C GLY A 12 3.41 1.47 1.18
N ASP A 13 4.05 2.49 1.74
CA ASP A 13 5.22 3.17 1.19
C ASP A 13 6.40 3.23 2.16
N ASP A 14 6.28 2.71 3.38
CA ASP A 14 7.36 2.76 4.36
C ASP A 14 7.73 1.38 4.93
N ARG A 15 8.65 1.38 5.90
CA ARG A 15 9.14 0.14 6.53
C ARG A 15 8.09 -0.49 7.45
N THR A 16 7.17 0.29 8.00
CA THR A 16 6.14 -0.19 8.92
C THR A 16 5.15 -1.09 8.18
N ASP A 17 4.86 -0.77 6.91
CA ASP A 17 3.97 -1.53 6.05
C ASP A 17 4.48 -2.96 5.74
N GLU A 18 5.78 -3.20 5.86
CA GLU A 18 6.36 -4.53 5.63
C GLU A 18 5.84 -5.57 6.64
N VAL A 19 5.56 -5.14 7.87
CA VAL A 19 4.92 -5.99 8.88
C VAL A 19 3.50 -6.34 8.45
N THR A 20 2.77 -5.37 7.89
CA THR A 20 1.41 -5.56 7.35
C THR A 20 1.43 -6.54 6.17
N PHE A 21 2.35 -6.38 5.21
CA PHE A 21 2.45 -7.27 4.06
C PHE A 21 2.75 -8.72 4.46
N ARG A 22 3.57 -8.92 5.50
CA ARG A 22 3.85 -10.25 6.04
C ARG A 22 2.64 -10.91 6.68
N ALA A 23 1.77 -10.13 7.31
CA ALA A 23 0.57 -10.61 8.00
C ALA A 23 -0.60 -10.88 7.04
N MET A 24 -0.54 -10.35 5.81
CA MET A 24 -1.61 -10.54 4.84
C MET A 24 -1.72 -12.00 4.38
N PRO A 25 -2.95 -12.51 4.19
CA PRO A 25 -3.16 -13.86 3.70
C PRO A 25 -2.63 -14.00 2.26
N PRO A 26 -2.34 -15.24 1.81
CA PRO A 26 -1.83 -15.50 0.46
C PRO A 26 -2.77 -15.08 -0.67
N GLU A 27 -4.03 -14.77 -0.43
CA GLU A 27 -4.99 -14.30 -1.44
C GLU A 27 -5.02 -12.77 -1.52
N ALA A 28 -4.39 -12.07 -0.58
CA ALA A 28 -4.41 -10.61 -0.55
C ALA A 28 -3.54 -10.01 -1.66
N TYR A 29 -3.99 -8.85 -2.13
CA TYR A 29 -3.21 -7.96 -2.97
C TYR A 29 -2.36 -7.07 -2.07
N THR A 30 -1.05 -7.02 -2.34
CA THR A 30 -0.12 -6.17 -1.59
C THR A 30 0.68 -5.31 -2.56
N ILE A 31 0.71 -4.01 -2.33
CA ILE A 31 1.32 -3.02 -3.21
C ILE A 31 2.28 -2.14 -2.43
N ARG A 32 3.56 -2.18 -2.80
CA ARG A 32 4.56 -1.20 -2.38
C ARG A 32 4.39 0.06 -3.21
N VAL A 33 4.40 1.21 -2.57
CA VAL A 33 4.51 2.51 -3.26
C VAL A 33 5.92 3.05 -3.12
N GLY A 34 6.41 3.65 -4.21
CA GLY A 34 7.79 4.12 -4.33
C GLY A 34 8.70 3.04 -4.92
N THR A 35 9.93 3.45 -5.24
CA THR A 35 10.96 2.58 -5.81
C THR A 35 12.18 2.51 -4.89
N GLY A 36 13.06 1.53 -5.12
CA GLY A 36 14.40 1.50 -4.50
C GLY A 36 14.52 0.74 -3.16
N ALA A 37 13.41 0.34 -2.53
CA ALA A 37 13.44 -0.49 -1.33
C ALA A 37 13.02 -1.94 -1.63
N ARG A 38 13.65 -2.91 -0.95
CA ARG A 38 13.15 -4.29 -0.91
C ARG A 38 11.82 -4.30 -0.17
N SER A 39 10.83 -5.02 -0.69
CA SER A 39 9.50 -5.10 -0.11
C SER A 39 8.95 -6.53 -0.18
N LEU A 40 8.14 -6.89 0.81
CA LEU A 40 7.33 -8.09 0.87
C LEU A 40 6.03 -7.95 0.07
N ALA A 41 5.72 -6.75 -0.42
CA ALA A 41 4.62 -6.55 -1.34
C ALA A 41 4.82 -7.34 -2.63
N ARG A 42 3.73 -7.87 -3.18
CA ARG A 42 3.72 -8.68 -4.40
C ARG A 42 3.77 -7.83 -5.68
N LYS A 43 3.45 -6.55 -5.57
CA LYS A 43 3.45 -5.59 -6.67
C LYS A 43 4.08 -4.27 -6.22
N VAL A 44 4.56 -3.49 -7.17
CA VAL A 44 5.16 -2.17 -6.94
C VAL A 44 4.45 -1.13 -7.81
N SER A 45 4.15 0.03 -7.22
CA SER A 45 3.72 1.26 -7.88
C SER A 45 4.76 2.34 -7.62
N SER A 46 5.09 3.16 -8.62
CA SER A 46 6.14 4.17 -8.48
C SER A 46 5.74 5.35 -7.60
N SER A 47 4.46 5.72 -7.54
CA SER A 47 4.00 6.90 -6.81
C SER A 47 2.50 6.88 -6.57
N VAL A 48 2.04 7.67 -5.59
CA VAL A 48 0.63 8.04 -5.46
C VAL A 48 0.37 9.32 -6.25
N ARG A 49 -0.66 9.31 -7.09
CA ARG A 49 -1.11 10.53 -7.76
C ARG A 49 -1.99 11.34 -6.81
N SER A 50 -1.53 12.52 -6.40
CA SER A 50 -2.34 13.46 -5.63
C SER A 50 -3.43 14.10 -6.49
N SER A 51 -4.61 14.34 -5.92
CA SER A 51 -5.63 15.13 -6.59
C SER A 51 -5.21 16.61 -6.65
N PRO A 52 -5.66 17.39 -7.64
CA PRO A 52 -5.38 18.83 -7.69
C PRO A 52 -5.77 19.56 -6.40
N ARG A 53 -6.88 19.14 -5.79
CA ARG A 53 -7.37 19.70 -4.52
C ARG A 53 -6.43 19.42 -3.34
N ALA A 54 -5.79 18.25 -3.30
CA ALA A 54 -4.82 17.92 -2.27
C ALA A 54 -3.52 18.73 -2.42
N ARG A 55 -3.08 18.98 -3.66
CA ARG A 55 -1.90 19.81 -3.95
C ARG A 55 -2.08 21.26 -3.51
N ALA A 56 -3.23 21.85 -3.86
CA ALA A 56 -3.58 23.22 -3.45
C ALA A 56 -3.57 23.41 -1.92
N LYS A 57 -4.04 22.41 -1.15
CA LYS A 57 -3.98 22.45 0.32
C LYS A 57 -2.54 22.35 0.85
N ALA A 58 -1.67 21.63 0.14
CA ALA A 58 -0.27 21.46 0.51
C ALA A 58 0.65 22.61 0.04
N GLY A 59 0.12 23.59 -0.71
CA GLY A 59 0.93 24.70 -1.25
C GLY A 59 1.90 24.27 -2.36
N VAL A 60 1.61 23.15 -3.03
CA VAL A 60 2.39 22.57 -4.15
C VAL A 60 1.62 22.68 -5.45
#